data_AF-A0A7C4M3F1-F1
#
_entry.id   AF-A0A7C4M3F1-F1
#
_cell.length_a   1.000
_cell.length_b   1.000
_cell.length_c   1.000
_cell.angle_alpha   90.00
_cell.angle_beta   90.00
_cell.angle_gamma   90.00
#
_symmetry.space_group_name_H-M   'P 1'
#
loop_
_entity.id
_entity.type
_entity.pdbx_description
1 polymer ?
#
loop_
_entity_poly.entity_id
_entity_poly.type
_entity_poly.pdbx_seq_one_letter_code
_entity_poly.pdbx_strand_id
1 'polypeptide(L)'
;MVPHLCERPISSLTYEELEEICEIADESARKYIFTRVKREYISDLRISIDLESLNSLEVNVEVEIELSPLCKKFNVQEIAEGSVKAAFEAIEKHLEEIRCKKTLRDKGD
;
A
#
# COMPACT_ATOMS: atom_id res chain seq x y z
N MET A 1 -11.26 -33.54 3.97
CA MET A 1 -12.07 -32.41 3.48
C MET A 1 -11.08 -31.28 3.24
N VAL A 2 -10.71 -31.07 1.98
CA VAL A 2 -9.74 -30.04 1.59
C VAL A 2 -10.44 -28.67 1.69
N PRO A 3 -9.85 -27.67 2.34
CA PRO A 3 -10.45 -26.33 2.35
C PRO A 3 -10.45 -25.81 0.91
N HIS A 4 -11.64 -25.53 0.39
CA HIS A 4 -11.83 -24.82 -0.86
C HIS A 4 -11.27 -23.40 -0.69
N LEU A 5 -10.04 -23.16 -1.14
CA LEU A 5 -9.65 -21.80 -1.51
C LEU A 5 -10.49 -21.43 -2.74
N CYS A 6 -11.57 -20.70 -2.51
CA CYS A 6 -12.29 -20.00 -3.57
C CYS A 6 -11.41 -18.81 -4.01
N GLU A 7 -10.62 -19.05 -5.03
CA GLU A 7 -9.79 -18.05 -5.70
C GLU A 7 -10.72 -17.11 -6.50
N ARG A 8 -11.15 -15.98 -5.91
CA ARG A 8 -11.64 -14.89 -6.74
C ARG A 8 -10.45 -14.31 -7.50
N PRO A 9 -10.54 -14.13 -8.82
CA PRO A 9 -9.53 -13.37 -9.53
C PRO A 9 -9.54 -11.95 -8.95
N ILE A 10 -8.35 -11.41 -8.68
CA ILE A 10 -8.16 -10.09 -8.03
C ILE A 10 -8.76 -8.96 -8.89
N SER A 11 -9.10 -9.24 -10.15
CA SER A 11 -9.74 -8.35 -11.12
C SER A 11 -11.20 -7.98 -10.83
N SER A 12 -11.80 -8.32 -9.68
CA SER A 12 -13.17 -7.91 -9.32
C SER A 12 -13.26 -6.95 -8.11
N LEU A 13 -12.24 -6.13 -7.87
CA LEU A 13 -12.29 -5.12 -6.81
C LEU A 13 -13.24 -3.98 -7.20
N THR A 14 -14.04 -3.50 -6.25
CA THR A 14 -14.87 -2.31 -6.44
C THR A 14 -14.01 -1.05 -6.44
N TYR A 15 -14.53 0.06 -6.96
CA TYR A 15 -13.87 1.36 -6.85
C TYR A 15 -13.55 1.72 -5.39
N GLU A 16 -14.48 1.45 -4.47
CA GLU A 16 -14.28 1.65 -3.03
C GLU A 16 -13.13 0.79 -2.48
N GLU A 17 -13.05 -0.49 -2.85
CA GLU A 17 -11.94 -1.36 -2.45
C GLU A 17 -10.59 -0.88 -3.02
N LEU A 18 -10.57 -0.33 -4.24
CA LEU A 18 -9.37 0.25 -4.85
C LEU A 18 -8.95 1.57 -4.16
N GLU A 19 -9.91 2.42 -3.82
CA GLU A 19 -9.66 3.66 -3.08
C GLU A 19 -9.09 3.37 -1.68
N GLU A 20 -9.66 2.38 -0.97
CA GLU A 20 -9.12 1.92 0.32
C GLU A 20 -7.67 1.40 0.20
N ILE A 21 -7.36 0.65 -0.87
CA ILE A 21 -5.99 0.18 -1.14
C ILE A 21 -5.04 1.36 -1.30
N CYS A 22 -5.42 2.38 -2.09
CA CYS A 22 -4.60 3.59 -2.26
C CYS A 22 -4.38 4.33 -0.94
N GLU A 23 -5.43 4.52 -0.14
CA GLU A 23 -5.34 5.22 1.15
C GLU A 23 -4.40 4.49 2.11
N ILE A 24 -4.59 3.18 2.28
CA ILE A 24 -3.78 2.36 3.20
C ILE A 24 -2.31 2.33 2.77
N ALA A 25 -2.05 2.27 1.47
CA ALA A 25 -0.70 2.31 0.91
C ALA A 25 -0.01 3.67 1.17
N ASP A 26 -0.68 4.78 0.87
CA ASP A 26 -0.14 6.14 1.09
C ASP A 26 0.12 6.39 2.59
N GLU A 27 -0.85 6.06 3.45
CA GLU A 27 -0.71 6.22 4.89
C GLU A 27 0.44 5.39 5.45
N SER A 28 0.59 4.14 5.00
CA SER A 28 1.64 3.24 5.46
C SER A 28 3.03 3.71 5.03
N ALA A 29 3.18 4.17 3.78
CA ALA A 29 4.42 4.78 3.30
C ALA A 29 4.77 6.04 4.09
N ARG A 30 3.82 6.98 4.25
CA ARG A 30 4.04 8.22 5.03
C ARG A 30 4.43 7.91 6.47
N LYS A 31 3.74 6.98 7.11
CA LYS A 31 4.04 6.57 8.49
C LYS A 31 5.45 6.03 8.60
N TYR A 32 5.87 5.17 7.68
CA TYR A 32 7.24 4.66 7.65
C TYR A 32 8.24 5.82 7.56
N ILE A 33 8.06 6.74 6.61
CA ILE A 33 8.94 7.90 6.41
C ILE A 33 9.04 8.74 7.68
N PHE A 34 7.90 9.09 8.30
CA PHE A 34 7.89 9.96 9.47
C PHE A 34 8.44 9.31 10.75
N THR A 35 8.55 7.98 10.80
CA THR A 35 9.26 7.30 11.90
C THR A 35 10.78 7.40 11.77
N ARG A 36 11.29 7.67 10.57
CA ARG A 36 12.73 7.76 10.27
C ARG A 36 13.22 9.19 10.13
N VAL A 37 12.40 10.07 9.58
CA VAL A 37 12.73 11.47 9.36
C VAL A 37 11.63 12.36 9.90
N LYS A 38 12.01 13.38 10.68
CA LYS A 38 11.07 14.39 11.14
C LYS A 38 10.56 15.21 9.97
N ARG A 39 9.28 15.58 9.99
CA ARG A 39 8.66 16.43 8.94
C ARG A 39 9.44 17.71 8.65
N GLU A 40 10.04 18.33 9.67
CA GLU A 40 10.82 19.57 9.53
C GLU A 40 12.06 19.43 8.62
N TYR A 41 12.52 18.20 8.40
CA TYR A 41 13.67 17.92 7.54
C TYR A 41 13.29 17.54 6.11
N ILE A 42 12.00 17.37 5.83
CA ILE A 42 11.48 17.02 4.52
C ILE A 42 11.14 18.31 3.79
N SER A 43 11.85 18.57 2.69
CA SER A 43 11.63 19.73 1.84
C SER A 43 10.51 19.45 0.83
N ASP A 44 10.46 18.24 0.28
CA ASP A 44 9.39 17.78 -0.58
C ASP A 44 9.14 16.28 -0.37
N LEU A 45 7.89 15.85 -0.52
CA LEU A 45 7.49 14.45 -0.41
C LEU A 45 6.34 14.20 -1.38
N ARG A 46 6.57 13.32 -2.34
CA ARG A 46 5.56 12.81 -3.25
C ARG A 46 5.47 11.29 -3.12
N ILE A 47 4.23 10.81 -3.04
CA ILE A 47 3.90 9.40 -3.07
C ILE A 47 2.83 9.26 -4.16
N SER A 48 3.10 8.41 -5.12
CA SER A 48 2.19 8.11 -6.24
C SER A 48 1.85 6.63 -6.18
N ILE A 49 0.56 6.33 -6.21
CA ILE A 49 0.05 4.96 -6.21
C ILE A 49 -0.88 4.83 -7.40
N ASP A 50 -0.51 3.93 -8.31
CA ASP A 50 -1.27 3.61 -9.50
C ASP A 50 -1.74 2.17 -9.43
N LEU A 51 -3.04 1.97 -9.65
CA LEU A 51 -3.69 0.66 -9.64
C LEU A 51 -4.27 0.38 -11.03
N GLU A 52 -3.84 -0.70 -11.66
CA GLU A 52 -4.44 -1.20 -12.90
C GLU A 52 -5.07 -2.57 -12.65
N SER A 53 -6.35 -2.75 -13.01
CA SER A 53 -7.13 -3.95 -12.65
C SER A 53 -7.70 -4.69 -13.86
N LEU A 54 -7.00 -4.65 -15.01
CA LEU A 54 -7.48 -5.25 -16.26
C LEU A 54 -7.66 -6.77 -16.19
N ASN A 55 -6.58 -7.53 -15.98
CA ASN A 55 -6.60 -9.00 -15.91
C ASN A 55 -6.15 -9.51 -14.53
N SER A 56 -5.23 -8.77 -13.91
CA SER A 56 -4.72 -8.90 -12.56
C SER A 56 -4.63 -7.49 -11.97
N LEU A 57 -4.61 -7.39 -10.65
CA LEU A 57 -4.30 -6.12 -10.00
C LEU A 57 -2.79 -5.90 -10.10
N GLU A 58 -2.40 -4.90 -10.87
CA GLU A 58 -1.05 -4.33 -10.87
C GLU A 58 -1.05 -3.10 -9.96
N VAL A 59 -0.04 -3.01 -9.10
CA VAL A 59 0.12 -1.92 -8.15
C VAL A 59 1.51 -1.33 -8.31
N ASN A 60 1.57 -0.08 -8.69
CA ASN A 60 2.79 0.69 -8.82
C ASN A 60 2.85 1.72 -7.71
N VAL A 61 3.93 1.69 -6.91
CA VAL A 61 4.16 2.62 -5.81
C VAL A 61 5.47 3.33 -6.05
N GLU A 62 5.41 4.65 -6.22
CA GLU A 62 6.58 5.51 -6.39
C GLU A 62 6.67 6.48 -5.21
N VAL A 63 7.86 6.59 -4.63
CA VAL A 63 8.13 7.48 -3.50
C VAL A 63 9.33 8.35 -3.82
N GLU A 64 9.09 9.65 -3.88
CA GLU A 64 10.11 10.69 -4.05
C GLU A 64 10.21 11.50 -2.76
N ILE A 65 11.42 11.61 -2.21
CA ILE A 65 11.68 12.33 -0.97
C ILE A 65 12.82 13.30 -1.21
N GLU A 66 12.58 14.58 -0.98
CA GLU A 66 13.62 15.59 -0.94
C GLU A 66 13.82 16.04 0.51
N LEU A 67 15.06 15.94 1.00
CA LEU A 67 15.41 16.41 2.34
C LEU A 67 16.12 17.75 2.27
N SER A 68 16.00 18.50 3.35
CA SER A 68 16.75 19.73 3.53
C SER A 68 18.26 19.48 3.35
N PRO A 69 18.99 20.35 2.62
CA PRO A 69 20.43 20.19 2.39
C PRO A 69 21.26 20.22 3.69
N LEU A 70 20.66 20.65 4.80
CA LEU A 70 21.25 20.62 6.13
C LEU A 70 21.28 19.20 6.74
N CYS A 71 20.53 18.26 6.18
CA CYS A 71 20.30 16.91 6.71
C CYS A 71 21.06 15.83 5.91
N LYS A 72 22.38 15.93 5.84
CA LYS A 72 23.24 14.99 5.09
C LYS A 72 23.41 13.59 5.71
N LYS A 73 22.81 13.33 6.86
CA LYS A 73 23.01 12.09 7.62
C LYS A 73 22.02 10.97 7.24
N PHE A 74 20.96 11.29 6.52
CA PHE A 74 19.91 10.32 6.18
C PHE A 74 20.17 9.70 4.82
N ASN A 75 20.02 8.39 4.73
CA ASN A 75 20.01 7.68 3.47
C ASN A 75 18.59 7.75 2.87
N VAL A 76 18.37 8.74 2.00
CA VAL A 76 17.05 8.99 1.39
C VAL A 76 16.56 7.78 0.60
N GLN A 77 17.46 7.11 -0.11
CA GLN A 77 17.13 5.93 -0.90
C GLN A 77 16.61 4.78 -0.02
N GLU A 78 17.29 4.49 1.11
CA GLU A 78 16.84 3.45 2.05
C GLU A 78 15.47 3.78 2.67
N ILE A 79 15.21 5.06 2.93
CA ILE A 79 13.91 5.51 3.46
C ILE A 79 12.81 5.32 2.41
N ALA A 80 13.07 5.71 1.15
CA ALA A 80 12.13 5.55 0.05
C ALA A 80 11.82 4.06 -0.21
N GLU A 81 12.85 3.22 -0.37
CA GLU A 81 12.70 1.77 -0.57
C GLU A 81 11.94 1.10 0.60
N GLY A 82 12.26 1.49 1.84
CA GLY A 82 11.56 0.98 3.01
C GLY A 82 10.09 1.41 3.08
N SER A 83 9.77 2.63 2.61
CA SER A 83 8.39 3.11 2.55
C SER A 83 7.56 2.42 1.47
N VAL A 84 8.15 2.15 0.30
CA VAL A 84 7.54 1.33 -0.76
C VAL A 84 7.22 -0.06 -0.22
N LYS A 85 8.18 -0.68 0.48
CA LYS A 85 7.95 -1.99 1.10
C LYS A 85 6.81 -1.96 2.12
N ALA A 86 6.77 -0.94 2.97
CA ALA A 86 5.70 -0.79 3.96
C ALA A 86 4.31 -0.62 3.32
N ALA A 87 4.23 0.09 2.19
CA ALA A 87 3.00 0.19 1.41
C ALA A 87 2.56 -1.18 0.88
N PHE A 88 3.47 -1.93 0.24
CA PHE A 88 3.15 -3.27 -0.28
C PHE A 88 2.70 -4.25 0.82
N GLU A 89 3.38 -4.28 1.97
CA GLU A 89 2.97 -5.11 3.11
C GLU A 89 1.56 -4.78 3.60
N ALA A 90 1.20 -3.49 3.61
CA ALA A 90 -0.13 -3.04 4.00
C ALA A 90 -1.19 -3.42 2.96
N ILE A 91 -0.88 -3.28 1.67
CA ILE A 91 -1.76 -3.69 0.56
C ILE A 91 -2.01 -5.19 0.61
N GLU A 92 -0.97 -6.02 0.74
CA GLU A 92 -1.08 -7.47 0.82
C GLU A 92 -2.00 -7.89 1.97
N LYS A 93 -1.78 -7.32 3.15
CA LYS A 93 -2.61 -7.59 4.33
C LYS A 93 -4.07 -7.20 4.10
N HIS A 94 -4.33 -6.02 3.52
CA HIS A 94 -5.70 -5.58 3.24
C HIS A 94 -6.40 -6.50 2.23
N LEU A 95 -5.69 -6.94 1.19
CA LEU A 95 -6.19 -7.91 0.22
C LEU A 95 -6.54 -9.25 0.89
N GLU A 96 -5.75 -9.72 1.85
CA GLU A 96 -6.09 -10.91 2.65
C GLU A 96 -7.37 -10.71 3.48
N GLU A 97 -7.56 -9.53 4.06
CA GLU A 97 -8.76 -9.19 4.83
C GLU A 97 -10.01 -9.13 3.93
N ILE A 98 -9.90 -8.54 2.73
CA ILE A 98 -10.98 -8.52 1.73
C ILE A 98 -11.39 -9.94 1.35
N ARG A 99 -10.42 -10.84 1.13
CA ARG A 99 -10.68 -12.27 0.86
C ARG A 99 -11.43 -12.94 2.01
N CYS A 100 -11.04 -12.66 3.26
CA CYS A 100 -11.68 -13.25 4.46
C CYS A 100 -13.08 -12.70 4.76
N LYS A 101 -13.38 -11.43 4.44
CA LYS A 101 -14.68 -10.82 4.72
C LYS A 101 -15.81 -11.35 3.81
N LYS A 102 -15.49 -11.80 2.58
CA LYS A 102 -16.51 -12.26 1.61
C LYS A 102 -16.98 -13.70 1.84
N THR A 103 -16.28 -14.53 2.63
CA THR A 103 -16.74 -15.87 3.02
C THR A 103 -17.86 -15.88 4.07
N LEU A 104 -18.16 -14.74 4.72
CA LEU A 104 -19.21 -14.64 5.75
C LEU A 104 -20.58 -14.18 5.22
N ARG A 105 -20.66 -13.66 3.99
CA ARG A 105 -21.91 -13.17 3.38
C ARG A 105 -22.68 -14.21 2.56
N ASP A 106 -22.13 -15.41 2.38
CA ASP A 106 -22.78 -16.50 1.61
C ASP A 106 -23.63 -17.45 2.50
N LYS A 107 -23.83 -17.12 3.78
CA LYS A 107 -24.64 -17.91 4.72
C LYS A 107 -25.95 -17.18 5.04
N GLY A 108 -26.79 -17.01 4.02
CA GLY A 108 -28.08 -16.37 4.13
C GLY A 108 -29.03 -16.80 3.02
N ASP A 109 -29.46 -18.07 3.07
CA ASP A 109 -30.70 -18.58 2.48
C ASP A 109 -31.42 -19.41 3.55
#